data_AF-A0A7K4A619-F1
#
_entry.id   AF-A0A7K4A619-F1
#
_cell.length_a   1.000
_cell.length_b   1.000
_cell.length_c   1.000
_cell.angle_alpha   90.00
_cell.angle_beta   90.00
_cell.angle_gamma   90.00
#
_symmetry.space_group_name_H-M   'P 1'
#
loop_
_entity.id
_entity.type
_entity.pdbx_description
1 polymer ?
#
loop_
_entity_poly.entity_id
_entity_poly.type
_entity_poly.pdbx_seq_one_letter_code
_entity_poly.pdbx_strand_id
1 'polypeptide(L)'
;RFAHYDYWSDRVRQSLLADAPADLLVFGMGELPLFMIADRLSSGEDIHEITTIPGTVIKKGIHSPPDDSFHDPVIVPSFSDVSSDKRAYARAFGMIHAEQDPYRGRRVIQAHPKVQIIQNPPSRPLSTDELDWLSELPFSRSAHPHYREPIPALEPVRFSIVSHRGCFGNCSFCAISHHQGCIIQSRSVSSIAREVRRLTTHPEFRGIVQDVGGPTANMYGMFCNHWESRGTCPDRVCRPDCPNLATSHEPQVTLLETLRQIQGVKRVFVSSGIRYDLIGTDEAGYLGALCTWHVSGHLKVAPEHISPHVTKLMGKPGREDFDSFRQRFEEQQQGKKKKQYLVPYFMSGHPGCTIADMIELAEYIRDNHLYTEQVQDFTPTPMTVSTCMYYTGLDPCTLEPVHVPKDREKRIQRALLQYRDKANHELVREGLSVAGRADLMGDGPDRLIPGLPGHHRKRNKRRKMA
;
A
#
# COMPACT_ATOMS: atom_id res chain seq x y z
N ARG A 1 9.07 3.20 -16.16
CA ARG A 1 10.42 3.76 -15.93
C ARG A 1 11.45 2.92 -16.64
N PHE A 2 11.55 1.65 -16.26
CA PHE A 2 12.41 0.65 -16.88
C PHE A 2 11.56 -0.42 -17.56
N ALA A 3 12.23 -1.44 -18.10
CA ALA A 3 11.60 -2.69 -18.44
C ALA A 3 10.77 -3.21 -17.24
N HIS A 4 9.55 -3.63 -17.50
CA HIS A 4 8.61 -4.04 -16.46
C HIS A 4 7.70 -5.15 -16.97
N TYR A 5 7.34 -6.07 -16.08
CA TYR A 5 6.27 -7.02 -16.33
C TYR A 5 4.93 -6.29 -16.42
N ASP A 6 4.23 -6.47 -17.53
CA ASP A 6 2.87 -6.00 -17.75
C ASP A 6 1.88 -7.16 -17.58
N TYR A 7 1.06 -7.09 -16.54
CA TYR A 7 0.11 -8.15 -16.18
C TYR A 7 -0.93 -8.40 -17.28
N TRP A 8 -1.34 -7.37 -18.00
CA TRP A 8 -2.39 -7.48 -19.02
C TRP A 8 -1.92 -8.21 -20.28
N SER A 9 -0.68 -7.98 -20.72
CA SER A 9 -0.10 -8.66 -21.88
C SER A 9 0.79 -9.86 -21.54
N ASP A 10 0.88 -10.22 -20.25
CA ASP A 10 1.70 -11.33 -19.71
C ASP A 10 3.12 -11.38 -20.30
N ARG A 11 3.78 -10.22 -20.35
CA ARG A 11 5.14 -10.10 -20.90
C ARG A 11 5.91 -8.94 -20.28
N VAL A 12 7.23 -8.99 -20.43
CA VAL A 12 8.10 -7.85 -20.10
C VAL A 12 8.02 -6.84 -21.24
N ARG A 13 7.59 -5.62 -20.90
CA ARG A 13 7.58 -4.47 -21.81
C ARG A 13 8.81 -3.62 -21.60
N GLN A 14 9.15 -2.82 -22.63
CA GLN A 14 10.20 -1.83 -22.54
C GLN A 14 9.83 -0.70 -21.57
N SER A 15 10.76 0.22 -21.35
CA SER A 15 10.43 1.50 -20.76
C SER A 15 9.42 2.24 -21.63
N LEU A 16 8.46 2.92 -21.00
CA LEU A 16 7.55 3.84 -21.71
C LEU A 16 8.33 4.87 -22.53
N LEU A 17 9.48 5.33 -22.05
CA LEU A 17 10.29 6.33 -22.75
C LEU A 17 11.04 5.74 -23.96
N ALA A 18 11.26 4.42 -23.99
CA ALA A 18 11.77 3.72 -25.16
C ALA A 18 10.69 3.50 -26.23
N ASP A 19 9.43 3.32 -25.82
CA ASP A 19 8.29 3.07 -26.71
C ASP A 19 7.61 4.36 -27.21
N ALA A 20 7.61 5.45 -26.43
CA ALA A 20 6.86 6.67 -26.71
C ALA A 20 7.73 7.80 -27.34
N PRO A 21 7.13 8.67 -28.17
CA PRO A 21 7.79 9.89 -28.66
C PRO A 21 7.79 10.99 -27.58
N ALA A 22 8.31 10.67 -26.39
CA ALA A 22 8.51 11.59 -25.29
C ALA A 22 9.99 11.76 -24.98
N ASP A 23 10.40 12.95 -24.56
CA ASP A 23 11.81 13.29 -24.31
C ASP A 23 12.21 13.08 -22.85
N LEU A 24 11.27 13.33 -21.94
CA LEU A 24 11.46 13.28 -20.50
C LEU A 24 10.25 12.64 -19.82
N LEU A 25 10.48 11.84 -18.78
CA LEU A 25 9.42 11.25 -17.95
C LEU A 25 9.63 11.67 -16.49
N VAL A 26 8.60 12.18 -15.84
CA VAL A 26 8.59 12.43 -14.39
C VAL A 26 8.07 11.20 -13.66
N PHE A 27 8.70 10.83 -12.56
CA PHE A 27 8.27 9.71 -11.72
C PHE A 27 8.19 10.08 -10.24
N GLY A 28 7.35 9.34 -9.50
CA GLY A 28 7.06 9.64 -8.12
C GLY A 28 6.22 10.90 -7.98
N MET A 29 6.43 11.65 -6.91
CA MET A 29 5.83 12.96 -6.71
C MET A 29 6.44 13.98 -7.66
N GLY A 30 5.62 14.52 -8.57
CA GLY A 30 6.07 15.33 -9.69
C GLY A 30 6.15 16.82 -9.42
N GLU A 31 5.81 17.31 -8.24
CA GLU A 31 5.68 18.75 -7.96
C GLU A 31 6.99 19.52 -8.13
N LEU A 32 8.07 19.12 -7.45
CA LEU A 32 9.38 19.77 -7.62
C LEU A 32 9.97 19.54 -9.02
N PRO A 33 10.01 18.31 -9.56
CA PRO A 33 10.54 18.10 -10.91
C PRO A 33 9.80 18.94 -11.95
N LEU A 34 8.47 19.00 -11.89
CA LEU A 34 7.66 19.78 -12.83
C LEU A 34 7.98 21.27 -12.74
N PHE A 35 8.10 21.82 -11.53
CA PHE A 35 8.50 23.21 -11.33
C PHE A 35 9.87 23.49 -11.94
N MET A 36 10.87 22.64 -11.67
CA MET A 36 12.23 22.79 -12.20
C MET A 36 12.29 22.66 -13.72
N ILE A 37 11.50 21.74 -14.31
CA ILE A 37 11.41 21.59 -15.77
C ILE A 37 10.79 22.86 -16.38
N ALA A 38 9.67 23.33 -15.84
CA ALA A 38 8.98 24.50 -16.35
C ALA A 38 9.86 25.77 -16.27
N ASP A 39 10.59 25.96 -15.17
CA ASP A 39 11.50 27.10 -14.96
C ASP A 39 12.62 27.12 -16.01
N ARG A 40 13.29 25.98 -16.24
CA ARG A 40 14.33 25.84 -17.25
C ARG A 40 13.83 26.04 -18.67
N LEU A 41 12.69 25.45 -19.03
CA LEU A 41 12.07 25.65 -20.34
C LEU A 41 11.67 27.12 -20.55
N SER A 42 11.15 27.79 -19.51
CA SER A 42 10.80 29.21 -19.58
C SER A 42 12.02 30.12 -19.76
N SER A 43 13.19 29.65 -19.33
CA SER A 43 14.49 30.30 -19.52
C SER A 43 15.11 30.03 -20.89
N GLY A 44 14.47 29.23 -21.75
CA GLY A 44 14.94 28.91 -23.10
C GLY A 44 15.91 27.72 -23.17
N GLU A 45 16.08 26.95 -22.10
CA GLU A 45 16.86 25.69 -22.14
C GLU A 45 16.13 24.66 -23.02
N ASP A 46 16.86 23.99 -23.91
CA ASP A 46 16.30 22.92 -24.74
C ASP A 46 15.97 21.68 -23.87
N ILE A 47 14.84 21.02 -24.15
CA ILE A 47 14.39 19.86 -23.36
C ILE A 47 15.43 18.72 -23.33
N HIS A 48 16.27 18.59 -24.35
CA HIS A 48 17.30 17.55 -24.43
C HIS A 48 18.52 17.84 -23.53
N GLU A 49 18.71 19.10 -23.11
CA GLU A 49 19.76 19.52 -22.18
C GLU A 49 19.34 19.33 -20.70
N ILE A 50 18.03 19.26 -20.44
CA ILE A 50 17.46 19.03 -19.10
C ILE A 50 17.63 17.56 -18.69
N THR A 51 18.85 17.21 -18.28
CA THR A 51 19.24 15.81 -18.00
C THR A 51 19.43 15.49 -16.52
N THR A 52 19.42 16.50 -15.65
CA THR A 52 19.92 16.37 -14.28
C THR A 52 18.88 16.51 -13.18
N ILE A 53 17.61 16.77 -13.52
CA ILE A 53 16.55 17.00 -12.53
C ILE A 53 16.19 15.70 -11.77
N PRO A 54 16.28 15.65 -10.43
CA PRO A 54 15.81 14.51 -9.64
C PRO A 54 14.33 14.18 -9.91
N GLY A 55 13.94 12.91 -9.83
CA GLY A 55 12.57 12.46 -10.13
C GLY A 55 12.25 12.40 -11.62
N THR A 56 13.27 12.43 -12.50
CA THR A 56 13.09 12.33 -13.96
C THR A 56 13.80 11.12 -14.55
N VAL A 57 13.34 10.69 -15.71
CA VAL A 57 13.96 9.69 -16.57
C VAL A 57 14.15 10.30 -17.95
N ILE A 58 15.33 10.13 -18.50
CA ILE A 58 15.70 10.56 -19.86
C ILE A 58 16.06 9.36 -20.72
N LYS A 59 16.06 9.56 -22.04
CA LYS A 59 16.61 8.60 -23.00
C LYS A 59 17.78 9.24 -23.75
N LYS A 60 18.86 8.47 -23.93
CA LYS A 60 19.99 8.84 -24.81
C LYS A 60 20.18 7.76 -25.87
N GLY A 61 20.90 8.08 -26.94
CA GLY A 61 21.25 7.09 -27.96
C GLY A 61 22.08 5.94 -27.35
N ILE A 62 21.97 4.73 -27.89
CA ILE A 62 22.65 3.55 -27.34
C ILE A 62 24.19 3.67 -27.32
N HIS A 63 24.75 4.52 -28.19
CA HIS A 63 26.19 4.81 -28.29
C HIS A 63 26.57 6.16 -27.68
N SER A 64 25.65 6.85 -27.01
CA SER A 64 25.98 8.10 -26.31
C SER A 64 26.94 7.77 -25.16
N PRO A 65 28.08 8.47 -25.05
CA PRO A 65 28.96 8.27 -23.91
C PRO A 65 28.23 8.68 -22.62
N PRO A 66 28.57 8.04 -21.48
CA PRO A 66 28.20 8.60 -20.19
C PRO A 66 28.75 10.03 -20.11
N ASP A 67 27.87 11.00 -19.88
CA ASP A 67 28.24 12.36 -19.48
C ASP A 67 29.03 12.30 -18.15
N ASP A 68 30.05 13.13 -18.02
CA ASP A 68 30.88 13.25 -16.82
C ASP A 68 30.04 13.59 -15.57
N SER A 69 28.81 14.10 -15.74
CA SER A 69 27.83 14.27 -14.66
C SER A 69 27.30 12.95 -14.06
N PHE A 70 27.58 11.80 -14.68
CA PHE A 70 27.22 10.46 -14.19
C PHE A 70 28.30 9.90 -13.24
N HIS A 71 28.41 10.45 -12.03
CA HIS A 71 29.24 9.84 -11.00
C HIS A 71 28.63 8.51 -10.50
N ASP A 72 29.35 7.40 -10.66
CA ASP A 72 29.02 6.05 -10.18
C ASP A 72 27.57 5.58 -10.47
N PRO A 73 27.16 5.48 -11.75
CA PRO A 73 25.81 5.02 -12.08
C PRO A 73 25.64 3.52 -11.87
N VAL A 74 24.43 3.11 -11.49
CA VAL A 74 24.05 1.70 -11.41
C VAL A 74 23.59 1.22 -12.78
N ILE A 75 24.40 0.38 -13.42
CA ILE A 75 24.05 -0.25 -14.69
C ILE A 75 23.31 -1.55 -14.40
N VAL A 76 22.05 -1.65 -14.82
CA VAL A 76 21.21 -2.84 -14.63
C VAL A 76 21.14 -3.68 -15.90
N PRO A 77 20.79 -4.98 -15.80
CA PRO A 77 20.59 -5.84 -16.96
C PRO A 77 19.69 -5.19 -18.02
N SER A 78 20.04 -5.42 -19.29
CA SER A 78 19.38 -4.80 -20.43
C SER A 78 17.95 -5.32 -20.61
N PHE A 79 17.14 -4.61 -21.40
CA PHE A 79 15.81 -5.10 -21.80
C PHE A 79 15.88 -6.50 -22.42
N SER A 80 16.87 -6.77 -23.27
CA SER A 80 17.06 -8.08 -23.91
C SER A 80 17.34 -9.19 -22.89
N ASP A 81 18.09 -8.88 -21.83
CA ASP A 81 18.37 -9.84 -20.75
C ASP A 81 17.11 -10.10 -19.92
N VAL A 82 16.44 -9.04 -19.44
CA VAL A 82 15.30 -9.19 -18.52
C VAL A 82 14.03 -9.69 -19.19
N SER A 83 13.90 -9.55 -20.51
CA SER A 83 12.78 -10.10 -21.28
C SER A 83 12.92 -11.59 -21.56
N SER A 84 14.14 -12.14 -21.45
CA SER A 84 14.45 -13.54 -21.76
C SER A 84 14.78 -14.37 -20.52
N ASP A 85 15.32 -13.76 -19.46
CA ASP A 85 15.71 -14.41 -18.21
C ASP A 85 15.02 -13.79 -16.98
N LYS A 86 14.19 -14.58 -16.30
CA LYS A 86 13.50 -14.21 -15.05
C LYS A 86 14.47 -13.91 -13.90
N ARG A 87 15.62 -14.57 -13.83
CA ARG A 87 16.64 -14.30 -12.82
C ARG A 87 17.34 -12.98 -13.13
N ALA A 88 17.60 -12.66 -14.39
CA ALA A 88 18.08 -11.34 -14.79
C ALA A 88 17.06 -10.24 -14.46
N TYR A 89 15.77 -10.49 -14.71
CA TYR A 89 14.69 -9.57 -14.32
C TYR A 89 14.68 -9.32 -12.81
N ALA A 90 14.73 -10.37 -11.98
CA ALA A 90 14.74 -10.25 -10.53
C ALA A 90 15.96 -9.45 -10.02
N ARG A 91 17.16 -9.71 -10.57
CA ARG A 91 18.37 -8.94 -10.25
C ARG A 91 18.23 -7.46 -10.64
N ALA A 92 17.76 -7.19 -11.86
CA ALA A 92 17.54 -5.83 -12.33
C ALA A 92 16.55 -5.08 -11.43
N PHE A 93 15.45 -5.73 -11.06
CA PHE A 93 14.47 -5.17 -10.14
C PHE A 93 15.10 -4.85 -8.77
N GLY A 94 15.84 -5.78 -8.16
CA GLY A 94 16.50 -5.57 -6.87
C GLY A 94 17.46 -4.38 -6.89
N MET A 95 18.27 -4.26 -7.95
CA MET A 95 19.16 -3.12 -8.17
C MET A 95 18.38 -1.81 -8.32
N ILE A 96 17.30 -1.78 -9.11
CA ILE A 96 16.45 -0.58 -9.28
C ILE A 96 15.78 -0.19 -7.96
N HIS A 97 15.31 -1.19 -7.18
CA HIS A 97 14.60 -0.98 -5.92
C HIS A 97 15.52 -0.38 -4.86
N ALA A 98 16.78 -0.81 -4.81
CA ALA A 98 17.78 -0.26 -3.89
C ALA A 98 18.01 1.24 -4.09
N GLU A 99 17.81 1.77 -5.30
CA GLU A 99 18.07 3.16 -5.67
C GLU A 99 16.81 4.07 -5.56
N GLN A 100 15.75 3.62 -4.87
CA GLN A 100 14.48 4.36 -4.70
C GLN A 100 14.46 5.31 -3.49
N ASP A 101 15.63 5.77 -3.04
CA ASP A 101 15.75 6.73 -1.94
C ASP A 101 16.32 8.07 -2.45
N PRO A 102 15.72 9.22 -2.11
CA PRO A 102 16.14 10.52 -2.65
C PRO A 102 17.51 11.02 -2.16
N TYR A 103 18.06 10.45 -1.08
CA TYR A 103 19.34 10.91 -0.50
C TYR A 103 20.50 10.00 -0.85
N ARG A 104 20.28 8.68 -0.86
CA ARG A 104 21.31 7.67 -1.17
C ARG A 104 21.21 7.10 -2.59
N GLY A 105 20.06 7.28 -3.25
CA GLY A 105 19.80 6.72 -4.56
C GLY A 105 20.71 7.33 -5.62
N ARG A 106 21.30 6.47 -6.44
CA ARG A 106 22.16 6.83 -7.57
C ARG A 106 21.36 6.85 -8.87
N ARG A 107 21.99 7.36 -9.93
CA ARG A 107 21.46 7.24 -11.28
C ARG A 107 21.43 5.78 -11.70
N VAL A 108 20.36 5.36 -12.35
CA VAL A 108 20.18 3.98 -12.82
C VAL A 108 20.08 3.96 -14.34
N ILE A 109 20.88 3.14 -14.99
CA ILE A 109 20.97 3.03 -16.45
C ILE A 109 20.53 1.63 -16.89
N GLN A 110 19.55 1.57 -17.79
CA GLN A 110 19.15 0.33 -18.46
C GLN A 110 19.28 0.47 -19.98
N ALA A 111 20.03 -0.43 -20.59
CA ALA A 111 20.12 -0.50 -22.04
C ALA A 111 18.83 -1.08 -22.65
N HIS A 112 18.29 -0.42 -23.66
CA HIS A 112 17.24 -0.88 -24.55
C HIS A 112 17.80 -0.98 -25.99
N PRO A 113 17.12 -1.67 -26.93
CA PRO A 113 17.69 -1.96 -28.25
C PRO A 113 18.19 -0.75 -29.06
N LYS A 114 17.57 0.43 -28.88
CA LYS A 114 17.93 1.66 -29.63
C LYS A 114 18.43 2.80 -28.74
N VAL A 115 18.19 2.72 -27.44
CA VAL A 115 18.40 3.83 -26.49
C VAL A 115 18.89 3.29 -25.15
N GLN A 116 19.52 4.15 -24.37
CA GLN A 116 19.73 3.92 -22.95
C GLN A 116 18.72 4.75 -22.18
N ILE A 117 18.08 4.12 -21.20
CA ILE A 117 17.15 4.77 -20.27
C ILE A 117 17.92 5.10 -19.01
N ILE A 118 17.91 6.37 -18.62
CA ILE A 118 18.67 6.89 -17.50
C ILE A 118 17.69 7.52 -16.52
N GLN A 119 17.56 6.94 -15.33
CA GLN A 119 16.76 7.49 -14.24
C GLN A 119 17.66 8.32 -13.31
N ASN A 120 17.27 9.57 -13.06
CA ASN A 120 17.85 10.40 -12.00
C ASN A 120 17.40 9.92 -10.61
N PRO A 121 18.16 10.21 -9.53
CA PRO A 121 17.70 9.93 -8.17
C PRO A 121 16.28 10.46 -7.93
N PRO A 122 15.46 9.81 -7.10
CA PRO A 122 14.12 10.30 -6.77
C PRO A 122 14.14 11.76 -6.30
N SER A 123 13.08 12.50 -6.58
CA SER A 123 12.95 13.86 -6.04
C SER A 123 12.88 13.82 -4.52
N ARG A 124 13.45 14.84 -3.87
CA ARG A 124 13.40 14.92 -2.41
C ARG A 124 11.93 15.07 -1.92
N PRO A 125 11.63 14.61 -0.71
CA PRO A 125 10.35 14.90 -0.07
C PRO A 125 10.12 16.42 0.05
N LEU A 126 8.86 16.85 -0.02
CA LEU A 126 8.51 18.24 0.23
C LEU A 126 8.69 18.57 1.72
N SER A 127 9.13 19.79 2.02
CA SER A 127 9.06 20.31 3.38
C SER A 127 7.61 20.53 3.80
N THR A 128 7.37 20.70 5.11
CA THR A 128 6.05 21.06 5.64
C THR A 128 5.50 22.32 4.97
N ASP A 129 6.34 23.35 4.81
CA ASP A 129 5.93 24.63 4.22
C ASP A 129 5.59 24.50 2.73
N GLU A 130 6.36 23.69 1.98
CA GLU A 130 6.08 23.42 0.57
C GLU A 130 4.78 22.62 0.40
N LEU A 131 4.55 21.62 1.26
CA LEU A 131 3.36 20.80 1.23
C LEU A 131 2.11 21.59 1.66
N ASP A 132 2.25 22.49 2.64
CA ASP A 132 1.22 23.44 3.06
C ASP A 132 0.88 24.40 1.93
N TRP A 133 1.89 25.03 1.29
CA TRP A 133 1.71 25.92 0.15
C TRP A 133 0.97 25.22 -0.99
N LEU A 134 1.41 24.01 -1.36
CA LEU A 134 0.78 23.19 -2.40
C LEU A 134 -0.70 22.93 -2.09
N SER A 135 -1.01 22.57 -0.84
CA SER A 135 -2.38 22.25 -0.40
C SER A 135 -3.28 23.49 -0.26
N GLU A 136 -2.69 24.68 -0.28
CA GLU A 136 -3.39 25.96 -0.18
C GLU A 136 -3.60 26.67 -1.51
N LEU A 137 -3.12 26.09 -2.61
CA LEU A 137 -3.48 26.53 -3.96
C LEU A 137 -5.02 26.58 -4.12
N PRO A 138 -5.54 27.49 -4.96
CA PRO A 138 -6.98 27.75 -5.10
C PRO A 138 -7.69 26.66 -5.91
N PHE A 139 -7.64 25.41 -5.44
CA PHE A 139 -8.34 24.29 -6.06
C PHE A 139 -9.86 24.52 -6.04
N SER A 140 -10.53 24.22 -7.16
CA SER A 140 -11.99 24.37 -7.29
C SER A 140 -12.79 23.49 -6.34
N ARG A 141 -12.20 22.38 -5.85
CA ARG A 141 -12.83 21.34 -5.02
C ARG A 141 -14.13 20.79 -5.59
N SER A 142 -14.25 20.86 -6.90
CA SER A 142 -15.44 20.48 -7.66
C SER A 142 -15.01 19.64 -8.84
N ALA A 143 -15.93 18.82 -9.34
CA ALA A 143 -15.74 18.18 -10.64
C ALA A 143 -15.46 19.24 -11.72
N HIS A 144 -14.68 18.87 -12.74
CA HIS A 144 -14.47 19.76 -13.87
C HIS A 144 -15.82 20.10 -14.53
N PRO A 145 -16.09 21.37 -14.90
CA PRO A 145 -17.42 21.81 -15.38
C PRO A 145 -17.95 21.07 -16.62
N HIS A 146 -17.07 20.42 -17.37
CA HIS A 146 -17.44 19.62 -18.54
C HIS A 146 -18.16 18.31 -18.18
N TYR A 147 -17.97 17.78 -16.97
CA TYR A 147 -18.64 16.56 -16.53
C TYR A 147 -20.09 16.86 -16.13
N ARG A 148 -21.05 16.19 -16.79
CA ARG A 148 -22.49 16.32 -16.51
C ARG A 148 -23.03 15.20 -15.64
N GLU A 149 -22.36 14.06 -15.62
CA GLU A 149 -22.71 12.92 -14.79
C GLU A 149 -21.98 12.98 -13.43
N PRO A 150 -22.57 12.40 -12.37
CA PRO A 150 -21.87 12.23 -11.10
C PRO A 150 -20.57 11.45 -11.31
N ILE A 151 -19.49 11.88 -10.65
CA ILE A 151 -18.23 11.15 -10.63
C ILE A 151 -18.23 10.26 -9.38
N PRO A 152 -18.42 8.93 -9.48
CA PRO A 152 -18.56 8.07 -8.30
C PRO A 152 -17.34 8.12 -7.38
N ALA A 153 -16.15 8.33 -7.95
CA ALA A 153 -14.90 8.44 -7.20
C ALA A 153 -14.77 9.75 -6.40
N LEU A 154 -15.52 10.80 -6.74
CA LEU A 154 -15.46 12.09 -6.04
C LEU A 154 -16.24 12.07 -4.72
N GLU A 155 -17.37 11.37 -4.67
CA GLU A 155 -18.25 11.33 -3.51
C GLU A 155 -17.57 10.89 -2.19
N PRO A 156 -16.76 9.80 -2.17
CA PRO A 156 -16.07 9.39 -0.94
C PRO A 156 -14.87 10.26 -0.55
N VAL A 157 -14.38 11.15 -1.42
CA VAL A 157 -13.16 11.94 -1.20
C VAL A 157 -13.38 13.45 -1.16
N ARG A 158 -14.58 13.93 -1.49
CA ARG A 158 -14.88 15.36 -1.67
C ARG A 158 -14.52 16.21 -0.44
N PHE A 159 -14.77 15.68 0.75
CA PHE A 159 -14.49 16.34 2.03
C PHE A 159 -13.46 15.57 2.86
N SER A 160 -12.54 14.90 2.18
CA SER A 160 -11.39 14.23 2.77
C SER A 160 -10.16 15.12 2.73
N ILE A 161 -9.32 15.02 3.75
CA ILE A 161 -8.13 15.85 3.92
C ILE A 161 -6.89 14.97 3.98
N VAL A 162 -5.92 15.29 3.13
CA VAL A 162 -4.58 14.70 3.18
C VAL A 162 -3.79 15.38 4.29
N SER A 163 -3.46 14.65 5.36
CA SER A 163 -2.66 15.15 6.48
C SER A 163 -1.16 15.00 6.25
N HIS A 164 -0.75 13.94 5.57
CA HIS A 164 0.65 13.65 5.27
C HIS A 164 0.80 12.78 4.00
N ARG A 165 2.03 12.68 3.52
CA ARG A 165 2.47 11.78 2.45
C ARG A 165 3.60 10.88 2.94
N GLY A 166 3.88 9.84 2.16
CA GLY A 166 4.90 8.84 2.46
C GLY A 166 4.37 7.72 3.37
N CYS A 167 4.99 6.54 3.27
CA CYS A 167 4.67 5.40 4.12
C CYS A 167 5.90 4.52 4.30
N PHE A 168 6.51 4.56 5.50
CA PHE A 168 7.65 3.70 5.84
C PHE A 168 7.27 2.23 6.01
N GLY A 169 5.97 1.91 5.95
CA GLY A 169 5.48 0.54 6.03
C GLY A 169 5.99 -0.36 4.91
N ASN A 170 6.36 0.21 3.76
CA ASN A 170 7.03 -0.43 2.62
C ASN A 170 6.51 -1.84 2.27
N CYS A 171 5.19 -2.02 2.29
CA CYS A 171 4.59 -3.31 1.98
C CYS A 171 4.90 -3.71 0.53
N SER A 172 5.34 -4.95 0.32
CA SER A 172 5.96 -5.39 -0.93
C SER A 172 5.03 -5.35 -2.15
N PHE A 173 3.71 -5.32 -1.93
CA PHE A 173 2.67 -5.20 -2.95
C PHE A 173 2.18 -3.76 -3.18
N CYS A 174 2.56 -2.81 -2.31
CA CYS A 174 2.10 -1.44 -2.35
C CYS A 174 3.04 -0.56 -3.19
N ALA A 175 2.48 0.24 -4.10
CA ALA A 175 3.27 1.16 -4.92
C ALA A 175 3.60 2.49 -4.23
N ILE A 176 3.04 2.76 -3.04
CA ILE A 176 3.21 4.06 -2.36
C ILE A 176 4.67 4.35 -2.05
N SER A 177 5.46 3.37 -1.60
CA SER A 177 6.89 3.61 -1.32
C SER A 177 7.68 4.02 -2.57
N HIS A 178 7.25 3.58 -3.76
CA HIS A 178 7.87 3.96 -5.03
C HIS A 178 7.30 5.27 -5.61
N HIS A 179 6.12 5.70 -5.15
CA HIS A 179 5.46 6.91 -5.63
C HIS A 179 5.69 8.11 -4.70
N GLN A 180 5.34 7.97 -3.41
CA GLN A 180 5.46 9.00 -2.38
C GLN A 180 6.74 8.88 -1.54
N GLY A 181 7.45 7.75 -1.63
CA GLY A 181 8.59 7.46 -0.77
C GLY A 181 8.20 6.86 0.58
N CYS A 182 9.22 6.47 1.34
CA CYS A 182 9.09 5.95 2.70
C CYS A 182 9.19 7.04 3.78
N ILE A 183 9.65 8.24 3.41
CA ILE A 183 9.84 9.36 4.34
C ILE A 183 8.51 10.10 4.53
N ILE A 184 8.07 10.21 5.78
CA ILE A 184 6.82 10.90 6.12
C ILE A 184 6.98 12.41 5.93
N GLN A 185 6.04 13.01 5.21
CA GLN A 185 5.95 14.45 4.99
C GLN A 185 4.61 14.91 5.55
N SER A 186 4.63 15.58 6.70
CA SER A 186 3.40 16.01 7.39
C SER A 186 3.12 17.48 7.13
N ARG A 187 1.85 17.80 6.88
CA ARG A 187 1.39 19.19 6.83
C ARG A 187 1.30 19.80 8.21
N SER A 188 1.37 21.12 8.32
CA SER A 188 1.12 21.77 9.60
C SER A 188 -0.35 21.66 9.99
N VAL A 189 -0.61 21.53 11.29
CA VAL A 189 -1.98 21.60 11.84
C VAL A 189 -2.68 22.88 11.39
N SER A 190 -1.94 23.99 11.27
CA SER A 190 -2.47 25.29 10.86
C SER A 190 -2.98 25.28 9.42
N SER A 191 -2.25 24.67 8.48
CA SER A 191 -2.66 24.56 7.07
C SER A 191 -3.89 23.68 6.94
N ILE A 192 -3.89 22.51 7.60
CA ILE A 192 -5.03 21.61 7.61
C ILE A 192 -6.27 22.30 8.20
N ALA A 193 -6.12 23.04 9.29
CA ALA A 193 -7.23 23.78 9.91
C ALA A 193 -7.77 24.90 9.00
N ARG A 194 -6.90 25.67 8.33
CA ARG A 194 -7.32 26.64 7.30
C ARG A 194 -8.08 25.95 6.17
N GLU A 195 -7.61 24.79 5.76
CA GLU A 195 -8.23 23.99 4.72
C GLU A 195 -9.66 23.57 5.07
N VAL A 196 -9.85 23.05 6.28
CA VAL A 196 -11.15 22.63 6.80
C VAL A 196 -12.07 23.83 7.00
N ARG A 197 -11.57 24.99 7.47
CA ARG A 197 -12.35 26.23 7.51
C ARG A 197 -12.85 26.65 6.13
N ARG A 198 -12.06 26.48 5.07
CA ARG A 198 -12.54 26.70 3.69
C ARG A 198 -13.60 25.70 3.26
N LEU A 199 -13.55 24.45 3.73
CA LEU A 199 -14.61 23.48 3.45
C LEU A 199 -15.94 23.86 4.10
N THR A 200 -15.93 24.55 5.25
CA THR A 200 -17.18 24.93 5.92
C THR A 200 -18.00 25.96 5.15
N THR A 201 -17.40 26.67 4.19
CA THR A 201 -18.09 27.62 3.31
C THR A 201 -18.66 26.95 2.05
N HIS A 202 -18.33 25.68 1.79
CA HIS A 202 -18.80 24.97 0.60
C HIS A 202 -20.30 24.64 0.71
N PRO A 203 -21.14 24.91 -0.31
CA PRO A 203 -22.60 24.75 -0.23
C PRO A 203 -23.07 23.33 0.11
N GLU A 204 -22.31 22.32 -0.31
CA GLU A 204 -22.61 20.91 -0.07
C GLU A 204 -22.01 20.37 1.24
N PHE A 205 -21.20 21.15 1.95
CA PHE A 205 -20.62 20.69 3.21
C PHE A 205 -21.69 20.60 4.30
N ARG A 206 -21.74 19.47 5.01
CA ARG A 206 -22.75 19.19 6.05
C ARG A 206 -22.17 19.14 7.45
N GLY A 207 -20.94 19.63 7.62
CA GLY A 207 -20.20 19.56 8.88
C GLY A 207 -19.47 18.24 9.11
N ILE A 208 -19.24 17.45 8.06
CA ILE A 208 -18.58 16.14 8.17
C ILE A 208 -17.30 16.18 7.33
N VAL A 209 -16.15 16.10 8.01
CA VAL A 209 -14.88 15.77 7.37
C VAL A 209 -14.83 14.24 7.25
N GLN A 210 -14.85 13.74 6.02
CA GLN A 210 -15.05 12.32 5.70
C GLN A 210 -13.83 11.46 6.05
N ASP A 211 -12.64 12.04 5.90
CA ASP A 211 -11.37 11.41 6.25
C ASP A 211 -10.32 12.48 6.56
N VAL A 212 -9.45 12.19 7.53
CA VAL A 212 -8.21 12.93 7.76
C VAL A 212 -7.11 11.90 7.83
N GLY A 213 -6.30 11.82 6.78
CA GLY A 213 -5.39 10.69 6.62
C GLY A 213 -4.31 10.89 5.57
N GLY A 214 -3.60 9.80 5.30
CA GLY A 214 -2.59 9.69 4.26
C GLY A 214 -2.55 8.23 3.81
N PRO A 215 -1.45 7.77 3.20
CA PRO A 215 -1.24 6.35 2.90
C PRO A 215 -1.60 5.39 4.04
N THR A 216 -1.30 5.79 5.27
CA THR A 216 -1.69 5.12 6.50
C THR A 216 -2.03 6.20 7.49
N ALA A 217 -3.29 6.25 7.96
CA ALA A 217 -3.78 7.44 8.65
C ALA A 217 -2.96 7.78 9.91
N ASN A 218 -2.49 6.77 10.64
CA ASN A 218 -1.79 6.95 11.90
C ASN A 218 -0.27 7.13 11.80
N MET A 219 0.25 7.59 10.65
CA MET A 219 1.66 7.98 10.51
C MET A 219 1.89 9.50 10.54
N TYR A 220 0.84 10.30 10.71
CA TYR A 220 0.97 11.76 10.77
C TYR A 220 1.87 12.20 11.93
N GLY A 221 2.86 13.05 11.62
CA GLY A 221 3.81 13.59 12.59
C GLY A 221 4.92 12.62 13.01
N MET A 222 4.92 11.37 12.53
CA MET A 222 6.02 10.45 12.79
C MET A 222 7.27 10.86 12.01
N PHE A 223 8.44 10.73 12.64
CA PHE A 223 9.72 11.10 12.02
C PHE A 223 10.85 10.14 12.44
N CYS A 224 11.93 10.14 11.68
CA CYS A 224 13.18 9.45 12.02
C CYS A 224 14.36 10.40 11.91
N ASN A 225 15.26 10.36 12.89
CA ASN A 225 16.45 11.23 12.97
C ASN A 225 17.41 11.11 11.76
N HIS A 226 17.26 10.08 10.93
CA HIS A 226 18.11 9.86 9.76
C HIS A 226 17.49 10.33 8.44
N TRP A 227 16.17 10.53 8.35
CA TRP A 227 15.52 10.73 7.06
C TRP A 227 16.01 11.96 6.30
N GLU A 228 16.26 13.07 7.00
CA GLU A 228 16.68 14.33 6.35
C GLU A 228 18.15 14.34 5.91
N SER A 229 19.00 13.51 6.52
CA SER A 229 20.46 13.54 6.29
C SER A 229 20.99 12.32 5.53
N ARG A 230 20.36 11.15 5.71
CA ARG A 230 20.82 9.86 5.17
C ARG A 230 19.72 9.10 4.43
N GLY A 231 18.49 9.61 4.42
CA GLY A 231 17.33 8.91 3.89
C GLY A 231 16.94 7.71 4.76
N THR A 232 16.36 6.70 4.12
CA THR A 232 15.95 5.44 4.74
C THR A 232 17.10 4.44 4.83
N CYS A 233 17.07 3.59 5.86
CA CYS A 233 18.06 2.54 6.05
C CYS A 233 18.03 1.55 4.86
N PRO A 234 19.17 1.21 4.24
CA PRO A 234 19.21 0.31 3.09
C PRO A 234 18.81 -1.13 3.45
N ASP A 235 19.24 -1.61 4.62
CA ASP A 235 19.13 -3.02 5.01
C ASP A 235 18.12 -3.28 6.14
N ARG A 236 17.32 -2.26 6.52
CA ARG A 236 16.37 -2.36 7.62
C ARG A 236 15.04 -1.69 7.31
N VAL A 237 13.96 -2.44 7.50
CA VAL A 237 12.59 -1.90 7.47
C VAL A 237 12.31 -1.11 8.75
N CYS A 238 11.69 0.06 8.61
CA CYS A 238 11.25 0.86 9.76
C CYS A 238 10.15 0.12 10.53
N ARG A 239 10.39 -0.10 11.83
CA ARG A 239 9.49 -0.81 12.74
C ARG A 239 9.35 -0.02 14.05
N PRO A 240 8.26 -0.23 14.82
CA PRO A 240 8.01 0.51 16.07
C PRO A 240 9.10 0.34 17.14
N ASP A 241 9.88 -0.74 17.09
CA ASP A 241 11.00 -1.02 18.00
C ASP A 241 12.30 -0.29 17.63
N CYS A 242 12.30 0.53 16.57
CA CYS A 242 13.46 1.29 16.15
C CYS A 242 13.68 2.52 17.07
N PRO A 243 14.85 2.66 17.73
CA PRO A 243 15.10 3.76 18.66
C PRO A 243 15.19 5.13 17.98
N ASN A 244 15.42 5.16 16.67
CA ASN A 244 15.49 6.40 15.90
C ASN A 244 14.13 6.82 15.30
N LEU A 245 13.12 5.94 15.35
CA LEU A 245 11.80 6.21 14.79
C LEU A 245 10.87 6.71 15.90
N ALA A 246 10.48 7.98 15.83
CA ALA A 246 9.47 8.53 16.71
C ALA A 246 8.07 8.13 16.22
N THR A 247 7.42 7.24 16.97
CA THR A 247 6.09 6.70 16.66
C THR A 247 4.97 7.25 17.57
N SER A 248 5.18 8.41 18.22
CA SER A 248 4.13 9.03 19.03
C SER A 248 2.95 9.46 18.15
N HIS A 249 1.73 9.20 18.63
CA HIS A 249 0.49 9.67 17.98
C HIS A 249 0.02 11.04 18.50
N GLU A 250 0.74 11.65 19.45
CA GLU A 250 0.39 12.96 20.02
C GLU A 250 0.13 14.02 18.94
N PRO A 251 0.97 14.19 17.89
CA PRO A 251 0.70 15.18 16.84
C PRO A 251 -0.65 14.95 16.13
N GLN A 252 -1.02 13.68 15.95
CA GLN A 252 -2.27 13.32 15.29
C GLN A 252 -3.48 13.55 16.21
N VAL A 253 -3.35 13.24 17.50
CA VAL A 253 -4.40 13.54 18.49
C VAL A 253 -4.66 15.05 18.51
N THR A 254 -3.61 15.87 18.64
CA THR A 254 -3.70 17.33 18.61
C THR A 254 -4.35 17.84 17.32
N LEU A 255 -3.97 17.28 16.17
CA LEU A 255 -4.59 17.61 14.89
C LEU A 255 -6.10 17.36 14.92
N LEU A 256 -6.50 16.13 15.25
CA LEU A 256 -7.90 15.71 15.21
C LEU A 256 -8.78 16.48 16.20
N GLU A 257 -8.25 16.80 17.38
CA GLU A 257 -8.90 17.67 18.38
C GLU A 257 -9.07 19.09 17.85
N THR A 258 -8.03 19.66 17.26
CA THR A 258 -8.06 21.01 16.66
C THR A 258 -9.15 21.09 15.59
N LEU A 259 -9.23 20.11 14.70
CA LEU A 259 -10.21 20.10 13.61
C LEU A 259 -11.66 20.00 14.12
N ARG A 260 -11.88 19.29 15.23
CA ARG A 260 -13.21 19.17 15.84
C ARG A 260 -13.72 20.48 16.44
N GLN A 261 -12.83 21.37 16.85
CA GLN A 261 -13.20 22.65 17.46
C GLN A 261 -13.54 23.73 16.40
N ILE A 262 -13.36 23.45 15.12
CA ILE A 262 -13.65 24.39 14.04
C ILE A 262 -15.16 24.60 13.91
N GLN A 263 -15.60 25.87 13.98
CA GLN A 263 -17.01 26.23 13.78
C GLN A 263 -17.54 25.74 12.42
N GLY A 264 -18.69 25.07 12.44
CA GLY A 264 -19.30 24.44 11.27
C GLY A 264 -18.92 22.97 11.09
N VAL A 265 -17.88 22.47 11.79
CA VAL A 265 -17.55 21.04 11.83
C VAL A 265 -18.33 20.36 12.96
N LYS A 266 -19.01 19.26 12.63
CA LYS A 266 -19.77 18.40 13.54
C LYS A 266 -19.05 17.09 13.83
N ARG A 267 -18.39 16.52 12.82
CA ARG A 267 -17.65 15.25 12.89
C ARG A 267 -16.40 15.31 12.03
N VAL A 268 -15.35 14.67 12.53
CA VAL A 268 -14.09 14.44 11.83
C VAL A 268 -13.82 12.95 11.88
N PHE A 269 -13.82 12.27 10.74
CA PHE A 269 -13.60 10.84 10.68
C PHE A 269 -12.18 10.49 10.22
N VAL A 270 -11.72 9.32 10.64
CA VAL A 270 -10.57 8.62 10.07
C VAL A 270 -11.13 7.37 9.40
N SER A 271 -11.27 7.45 8.08
CA SER A 271 -11.81 6.40 7.21
C SER A 271 -10.71 5.66 6.43
N SER A 272 -9.50 6.22 6.41
CA SER A 272 -8.29 5.56 5.94
C SER A 272 -7.82 4.46 6.91
N GLY A 273 -7.15 3.43 6.38
CA GLY A 273 -6.62 2.34 7.19
C GLY A 273 -5.51 2.80 8.13
N ILE A 274 -5.44 2.18 9.31
CA ILE A 274 -4.34 2.38 10.28
C ILE A 274 -3.41 1.17 10.30
N ARG A 275 -2.15 1.41 10.67
CA ARG A 275 -1.16 0.38 10.99
C ARG A 275 -1.27 0.03 12.46
N TYR A 276 -1.81 -1.15 12.71
CA TYR A 276 -2.16 -1.64 14.04
C TYR A 276 -0.94 -1.88 14.95
N ASP A 277 0.20 -2.26 14.37
CA ASP A 277 1.47 -2.44 15.08
C ASP A 277 2.07 -1.14 15.61
N LEU A 278 1.70 0.02 15.05
CA LEU A 278 2.16 1.32 15.55
C LEU A 278 1.44 1.74 16.83
N ILE A 279 0.28 1.16 17.17
CA ILE A 279 -0.51 1.57 18.34
C ILE A 279 0.25 1.30 19.66
N GLY A 280 1.22 0.37 19.69
CA GLY A 280 2.23 0.28 20.76
C GLY A 280 1.64 0.19 22.18
N THR A 281 2.12 0.99 23.12
CA THR A 281 1.49 1.16 24.46
C THR A 281 0.32 2.14 24.47
N ASP A 282 0.10 2.89 23.38
CA ASP A 282 -0.88 3.98 23.22
C ASP A 282 -0.85 5.01 24.36
N GLU A 283 0.35 5.47 24.74
CA GLU A 283 0.53 6.49 25.77
C GLU A 283 -0.24 7.79 25.47
N ALA A 284 -0.42 8.12 24.19
CA ALA A 284 -1.17 9.29 23.75
C ALA A 284 -2.70 9.12 23.80
N GLY A 285 -3.21 7.94 24.14
CA GLY A 285 -4.65 7.65 24.14
C GLY A 285 -5.32 7.75 22.77
N TYR A 286 -4.55 7.56 21.69
CA TYR A 286 -5.00 7.68 20.31
C TYR A 286 -6.10 6.69 19.98
N LEU A 287 -5.98 5.41 20.37
CA LEU A 287 -7.01 4.41 20.08
C LEU A 287 -8.34 4.74 20.78
N GLY A 288 -8.26 5.21 22.03
CA GLY A 288 -9.42 5.68 22.79
C GLY A 288 -10.09 6.89 22.13
N ALA A 289 -9.31 7.90 21.74
CA ALA A 289 -9.80 9.08 21.04
C ALA A 289 -10.43 8.72 19.68
N LEU A 290 -9.75 7.85 18.92
CA LEU A 290 -10.18 7.34 17.62
C LEU A 290 -11.56 6.66 17.74
N CYS A 291 -11.69 5.70 18.67
CA CYS A 291 -12.93 4.96 18.89
C CYS A 291 -14.05 5.80 19.50
N THR A 292 -13.74 6.88 20.23
CA THR A 292 -14.77 7.75 20.82
C THR A 292 -15.33 8.75 19.80
N TRP A 293 -14.47 9.28 18.94
CA TRP A 293 -14.79 10.49 18.18
C TRP A 293 -14.66 10.37 16.67
N HIS A 294 -13.74 9.54 16.19
CA HIS A 294 -13.25 9.58 14.82
C HIS A 294 -13.55 8.31 14.01
N VAL A 295 -14.14 7.29 14.65
CA VAL A 295 -14.69 6.10 14.01
C VAL A 295 -16.19 6.07 14.24
N SER A 296 -16.96 5.85 13.18
CA SER A 296 -18.41 5.74 13.28
C SER A 296 -18.84 4.34 13.73
N GLY A 297 -18.64 3.33 12.88
CA GLY A 297 -19.05 1.96 13.13
C GLY A 297 -17.99 0.92 12.76
N HIS A 298 -17.14 1.20 11.77
CA HIS A 298 -16.12 0.28 11.30
C HIS A 298 -14.75 0.94 11.36
N LEU A 299 -13.81 0.30 12.06
CA LEU A 299 -12.40 0.67 12.01
C LEU A 299 -11.69 -0.25 11.01
N LYS A 300 -11.13 0.36 9.98
CA LYS A 300 -10.43 -0.32 8.90
C LYS A 300 -8.98 -0.58 9.27
N VAL A 301 -8.57 -1.83 9.16
CA VAL A 301 -7.21 -2.29 9.45
C VAL A 301 -6.75 -3.23 8.35
N ALA A 302 -5.44 -3.25 8.12
CA ALA A 302 -4.87 -3.91 6.95
C ALA A 302 -3.77 -4.92 7.37
N PRO A 303 -4.15 -6.07 7.97
CA PRO A 303 -3.22 -7.16 8.28
C PRO A 303 -2.75 -7.93 7.04
N GLU A 304 -3.59 -8.00 6.01
CA GLU A 304 -3.43 -8.69 4.72
C GLU A 304 -3.28 -10.21 4.82
N HIS A 305 -2.56 -10.73 5.80
CA HIS A 305 -2.45 -12.16 6.12
C HIS A 305 -2.06 -12.37 7.59
N ILE A 306 -2.14 -13.61 8.07
CA ILE A 306 -1.69 -14.02 9.42
C ILE A 306 -0.56 -15.05 9.44
N SER A 307 -0.13 -15.55 8.27
CA SER A 307 0.88 -16.61 8.17
C SER A 307 2.26 -15.96 8.20
N PRO A 308 3.17 -16.36 9.12
CA PRO A 308 4.44 -15.65 9.33
C PRO A 308 5.32 -15.54 8.08
N HIS A 309 5.34 -16.57 7.22
CA HIS A 309 6.18 -16.53 6.03
C HIS A 309 5.55 -15.65 4.92
N VAL A 310 4.22 -15.64 4.81
CA VAL A 310 3.50 -14.76 3.88
C VAL A 310 3.62 -13.30 4.31
N THR A 311 3.40 -12.99 5.59
CA THR A 311 3.53 -11.62 6.11
C THR A 311 4.97 -11.11 6.00
N LYS A 312 5.98 -11.97 6.18
CA LYS A 312 7.39 -11.64 5.93
C LYS A 312 7.63 -11.22 4.48
N LEU A 313 7.15 -11.99 3.50
CA LEU A 313 7.24 -11.64 2.07
C LEU A 313 6.43 -10.39 1.71
N MET A 314 5.33 -10.13 2.43
CA MET A 314 4.53 -8.91 2.31
C MET A 314 5.19 -7.66 2.91
N GLY A 315 6.20 -7.81 3.77
CA GLY A 315 6.73 -6.71 4.59
C GLY A 315 5.72 -6.23 5.64
N LYS A 316 4.96 -7.16 6.22
CA LYS A 316 3.90 -6.91 7.20
C LYS A 316 4.23 -7.47 8.59
N PRO A 317 3.67 -6.89 9.66
CA PRO A 317 3.79 -7.43 11.01
C PRO A 317 3.10 -8.80 11.15
N GLY A 318 3.43 -9.51 12.23
CA GLY A 318 2.95 -10.87 12.48
C GLY A 318 1.51 -10.92 12.97
N ARG A 319 1.02 -12.15 13.19
CA ARG A 319 -0.31 -12.39 13.78
C ARG A 319 -0.41 -11.82 15.19
N GLU A 320 0.68 -11.90 15.96
CA GLU A 320 0.76 -11.49 17.36
C GLU A 320 0.49 -9.98 17.51
N ASP A 321 1.05 -9.17 16.60
CA ASP A 321 0.83 -7.73 16.56
C ASP A 321 -0.66 -7.40 16.30
N PHE A 322 -1.31 -8.20 15.43
CA PHE A 322 -2.72 -8.02 15.12
C PHE A 322 -3.63 -8.47 16.28
N ASP A 323 -3.33 -9.62 16.89
CA ASP A 323 -4.06 -10.14 18.06
C ASP A 323 -3.98 -9.16 19.24
N SER A 324 -2.79 -8.61 19.51
CA SER A 324 -2.59 -7.58 20.55
C SER A 324 -3.43 -6.33 20.30
N PHE A 325 -3.42 -5.81 19.07
CA PHE A 325 -4.24 -4.67 18.70
C PHE A 325 -5.75 -4.96 18.85
N ARG A 326 -6.19 -6.15 18.42
CA ARG A 326 -7.59 -6.55 18.50
C ARG A 326 -8.10 -6.59 19.93
N GLN A 327 -7.32 -7.16 20.84
CA GLN A 327 -7.67 -7.20 22.26
C GLN A 327 -7.88 -5.78 22.80
N ARG A 328 -6.95 -4.87 22.53
CA ARG A 328 -7.02 -3.47 22.99
C ARG A 328 -8.19 -2.72 22.36
N PHE A 329 -8.48 -2.98 21.09
CA PHE A 329 -9.68 -2.44 20.46
C PHE A 329 -10.94 -2.94 21.16
N GLU A 330 -11.06 -4.23 21.46
CA GLU A 330 -12.21 -4.81 22.15
C GLU A 330 -12.41 -4.23 23.56
N GLU A 331 -11.32 -3.98 24.29
CA GLU A 331 -11.34 -3.28 25.59
C GLU A 331 -12.00 -1.88 25.45
N GLN A 332 -11.69 -1.13 24.38
CA GLN A 332 -12.34 0.17 24.11
C GLN A 332 -13.84 0.06 23.83
N GLN A 333 -14.37 -1.14 23.55
CA GLN A 333 -15.79 -1.34 23.24
C GLN A 333 -16.62 -1.73 24.46
N GLN A 334 -15.97 -2.08 25.57
CA GLN A 334 -16.65 -2.42 26.82
C GLN A 334 -17.46 -1.22 27.33
N GLY A 335 -18.71 -1.45 27.71
CA GLY A 335 -19.61 -0.40 28.20
C GLY A 335 -20.20 0.55 27.14
N LYS A 336 -19.80 0.48 25.86
CA LYS A 336 -20.38 1.32 24.80
C LYS A 336 -21.77 0.83 24.38
N LYS A 337 -22.72 1.76 24.26
CA LYS A 337 -24.10 1.48 23.78
C LYS A 337 -24.14 0.97 22.34
N LYS A 338 -23.22 1.44 21.49
CA LYS A 338 -23.06 0.99 20.11
C LYS A 338 -21.64 0.47 19.93
N LYS A 339 -21.51 -0.83 19.72
CA LYS A 339 -20.21 -1.45 19.40
C LYS A 339 -19.78 -1.07 17.99
N GLN A 340 -18.52 -0.69 17.85
CA GLN A 340 -17.83 -0.61 16.55
C GLN A 340 -17.10 -1.93 16.30
N TYR A 341 -16.88 -2.24 15.02
CA TYR A 341 -16.28 -3.49 14.58
C TYR A 341 -15.02 -3.23 13.76
N LEU A 342 -14.11 -4.20 13.76
CA LEU A 342 -12.96 -4.18 12.86
C LEU A 342 -13.38 -4.68 11.49
N VAL A 343 -12.91 -4.01 10.45
CA VAL A 343 -13.00 -4.48 9.06
C VAL A 343 -11.57 -4.71 8.58
N PRO A 344 -11.06 -5.95 8.70
CA PRO A 344 -9.73 -6.28 8.20
C PRO A 344 -9.75 -6.44 6.68
N TYR A 345 -8.74 -5.89 6.02
CA TYR A 345 -8.44 -6.21 4.63
C TYR A 345 -7.56 -7.45 4.59
N PHE A 346 -8.11 -8.57 4.10
CA PHE A 346 -7.35 -9.79 3.85
C PHE A 346 -7.12 -9.97 2.35
N MET A 347 -5.94 -10.46 2.01
CA MET A 347 -5.48 -10.65 0.64
C MET A 347 -5.29 -12.14 0.35
N SER A 348 -5.87 -12.59 -0.77
CA SER A 348 -5.62 -13.91 -1.36
C SER A 348 -4.66 -13.79 -2.54
N GLY A 349 -4.02 -14.90 -2.93
CA GLY A 349 -3.27 -14.98 -4.18
C GLY A 349 -1.92 -14.25 -4.19
N HIS A 350 -1.41 -13.84 -3.04
CA HIS A 350 -0.10 -13.19 -2.92
C HIS A 350 1.04 -14.19 -3.16
N PRO A 351 2.15 -13.81 -3.84
CA PRO A 351 3.33 -14.67 -3.99
C PRO A 351 3.93 -15.08 -2.65
N GLY A 352 4.01 -16.38 -2.42
CA GLY A 352 4.41 -17.00 -1.16
C GLY A 352 3.25 -17.67 -0.44
N CYS A 353 2.00 -17.32 -0.75
CA CYS A 353 0.82 -17.87 -0.10
C CYS A 353 0.39 -19.20 -0.74
N THR A 354 0.18 -20.24 0.08
CA THR A 354 -0.33 -21.55 -0.35
C THR A 354 -1.79 -21.76 0.05
N ILE A 355 -2.41 -22.86 -0.42
CA ILE A 355 -3.74 -23.28 0.06
C ILE A 355 -3.76 -23.49 1.58
N ALA A 356 -2.69 -24.03 2.17
CA ALA A 356 -2.62 -24.28 3.60
C ALA A 356 -2.67 -22.97 4.41
N ASP A 357 -1.95 -21.94 3.96
CA ASP A 357 -1.97 -20.60 4.56
C ASP A 357 -3.37 -19.97 4.53
N MET A 358 -4.08 -20.16 3.41
CA MET A 358 -5.44 -19.64 3.27
C MET A 358 -6.46 -20.41 4.11
N ILE A 359 -6.23 -21.69 4.36
CA ILE A 359 -7.04 -22.47 5.31
C ILE A 359 -6.81 -21.95 6.73
N GLU A 360 -5.55 -21.75 7.13
CA GLU A 360 -5.21 -21.17 8.44
C GLU A 360 -5.86 -19.79 8.63
N LEU A 361 -5.79 -18.95 7.59
CA LEU A 361 -6.43 -17.63 7.59
C LEU A 361 -7.96 -17.74 7.66
N ALA A 362 -8.58 -18.68 6.96
CA ALA A 362 -10.03 -18.89 7.02
C ALA A 362 -10.50 -19.36 8.41
N GLU A 363 -9.75 -20.26 9.06
CA GLU A 363 -9.98 -20.66 10.45
C GLU A 363 -9.83 -19.47 11.39
N TYR A 364 -8.76 -18.69 11.23
CA TYR A 364 -8.53 -17.49 12.02
C TYR A 364 -9.70 -16.49 11.86
N ILE A 365 -10.18 -16.25 10.65
CA ILE A 365 -11.33 -15.36 10.37
C ILE A 365 -12.60 -15.88 11.06
N ARG A 366 -12.87 -17.19 11.00
CA ARG A 366 -14.01 -17.85 11.64
C ARG A 366 -13.96 -17.67 13.15
N ASP A 367 -12.86 -18.07 13.77
CA ASP A 367 -12.70 -18.17 15.23
C ASP A 367 -12.75 -16.80 15.91
N ASN A 368 -12.41 -15.76 15.14
CA ASN A 368 -12.33 -14.39 15.62
C ASN A 368 -13.47 -13.49 15.16
N HIS A 369 -14.48 -14.05 14.47
CA HIS A 369 -15.64 -13.33 13.95
C HIS A 369 -15.27 -12.14 13.04
N LEU A 370 -14.23 -12.30 12.21
CA LEU A 370 -13.68 -11.27 11.32
C LEU A 370 -14.16 -11.39 9.87
N TYR A 371 -15.23 -12.15 9.63
CA TYR A 371 -15.71 -12.40 8.27
C TYR A 371 -16.17 -11.10 7.61
N THR A 372 -15.65 -10.83 6.42
CA THR A 372 -16.00 -9.67 5.59
C THR A 372 -16.27 -10.12 4.15
N GLU A 373 -17.24 -9.50 3.51
CA GLU A 373 -17.50 -9.70 2.07
C GLU A 373 -16.45 -8.99 1.21
N GLN A 374 -15.82 -7.95 1.75
CA GLN A 374 -14.77 -7.18 1.09
C GLN A 374 -13.43 -7.91 1.23
N VAL A 375 -13.10 -8.72 0.21
CA VAL A 375 -11.84 -9.46 0.14
C VAL A 375 -11.02 -9.00 -1.06
N GLN A 376 -9.71 -8.91 -0.87
CA GLN A 376 -8.80 -8.50 -1.93
C GLN A 376 -8.14 -9.72 -2.58
N ASP A 377 -8.03 -9.69 -3.90
CA ASP A 377 -7.16 -10.59 -4.63
C ASP A 377 -5.89 -9.84 -5.02
N PHE A 378 -4.73 -10.48 -4.88
CA PHE A 378 -3.48 -9.87 -5.29
C PHE A 378 -3.52 -9.63 -6.80
N THR A 379 -3.34 -8.36 -7.19
CA THR A 379 -3.26 -7.96 -8.59
C THR A 379 -1.87 -7.37 -8.82
N PRO A 380 -1.05 -7.94 -9.72
CA PRO A 380 0.30 -7.46 -9.95
C PRO A 380 0.29 -5.98 -10.37
N THR A 381 0.78 -5.13 -9.48
CA THR A 381 0.96 -3.70 -9.73
C THR A 381 2.39 -3.48 -10.22
N PRO A 382 2.61 -2.83 -11.38
CA PRO A 382 3.96 -2.64 -11.92
C PRO A 382 4.91 -2.02 -10.90
N MET A 383 6.19 -2.41 -10.96
CA MET A 383 7.27 -1.91 -10.11
C MET A 383 7.16 -2.25 -8.61
N THR A 384 6.26 -3.14 -8.19
CA THR A 384 6.23 -3.64 -6.79
C THR A 384 7.05 -4.92 -6.64
N VAL A 385 7.59 -5.13 -5.44
CA VAL A 385 8.38 -6.32 -5.08
C VAL A 385 7.55 -7.59 -5.27
N SER A 386 6.29 -7.58 -4.85
CA SER A 386 5.37 -8.72 -5.06
C SER A 386 5.12 -8.99 -6.53
N THR A 387 5.07 -7.99 -7.40
CA THR A 387 4.94 -8.23 -8.86
C THR A 387 6.19 -8.89 -9.43
N CYS A 388 7.38 -8.52 -8.95
CA CYS A 388 8.61 -9.21 -9.31
C CYS A 388 8.56 -10.69 -8.87
N MET A 389 8.16 -10.96 -7.61
CA MET A 389 7.97 -12.32 -7.11
C MET A 389 6.96 -13.11 -7.94
N TYR A 390 5.81 -12.50 -8.25
CA TYR A 390 4.75 -13.09 -9.07
C TYR A 390 5.24 -13.52 -10.45
N TYR A 391 5.96 -12.63 -11.15
CA TYR A 391 6.44 -12.92 -12.50
C TYR A 391 7.58 -13.94 -12.50
N THR A 392 8.55 -13.76 -11.61
CA THR A 392 9.82 -14.50 -11.64
C THR A 392 9.79 -15.81 -10.84
N GLY A 393 8.93 -15.90 -9.82
CA GLY A 393 9.00 -16.95 -8.80
C GLY A 393 10.22 -16.81 -7.89
N LEU A 394 10.79 -15.60 -7.77
CA LEU A 394 12.00 -15.32 -6.99
C LEU A 394 11.79 -14.08 -6.11
N ASP A 395 12.31 -14.12 -4.88
CA ASP A 395 12.48 -12.92 -4.07
C ASP A 395 13.59 -12.05 -4.72
N PRO A 396 13.34 -10.79 -5.10
CA PRO A 396 14.35 -9.96 -5.76
C PRO A 396 15.53 -9.54 -4.87
N CYS A 397 15.39 -9.62 -3.55
CA CYS A 397 16.44 -9.29 -2.59
C CYS A 397 17.36 -10.48 -2.32
N THR A 398 16.82 -11.70 -2.23
CA THR A 398 17.61 -12.91 -1.90
C THR A 398 17.83 -13.86 -3.09
N LEU A 399 17.03 -13.73 -4.14
CA LEU A 399 16.93 -14.67 -5.28
C LEU A 399 16.52 -16.09 -4.90
N GLU A 400 15.96 -16.27 -3.70
CA GLU A 400 15.38 -17.54 -3.27
C GLU A 400 14.04 -17.81 -3.99
N PRO A 401 13.71 -19.08 -4.28
CA PRO A 401 12.42 -19.43 -4.89
C PRO A 401 11.22 -19.03 -4.01
N VAL A 402 10.19 -18.50 -4.65
CA VAL A 402 8.92 -18.12 -4.04
C VAL A 402 7.77 -18.83 -4.77
N HIS A 403 6.90 -19.50 -4.01
CA HIS A 403 5.68 -20.10 -4.56
C HIS A 403 4.77 -19.02 -5.16
N VAL A 404 4.20 -19.25 -6.33
CA VAL A 404 3.28 -18.28 -6.96
C VAL A 404 1.95 -18.98 -7.23
N PRO A 405 0.86 -18.62 -6.53
CA PRO A 405 -0.44 -19.22 -6.80
C PRO A 405 -0.96 -18.78 -8.16
N LYS A 406 -1.38 -19.75 -8.99
CA LYS A 406 -1.88 -19.53 -10.36
C LYS A 406 -3.28 -20.08 -10.57
N ASP A 407 -4.02 -19.48 -11.48
CA ASP A 407 -5.29 -19.95 -12.06
C ASP A 407 -6.27 -20.57 -11.06
N ARG A 408 -6.27 -21.91 -10.95
CA ARG A 408 -7.18 -22.67 -10.09
C ARG A 408 -6.85 -22.48 -8.62
N GLU A 409 -5.57 -22.50 -8.24
CA GLU A 409 -5.15 -22.28 -6.86
C GLU A 409 -5.58 -20.89 -6.38
N LYS A 410 -5.35 -19.86 -7.19
CA LYS A 410 -5.74 -18.48 -6.87
C LYS A 410 -7.25 -18.35 -6.62
N ARG A 411 -8.08 -19.02 -7.43
CA ARG A 411 -9.53 -19.10 -7.22
C ARG A 411 -9.92 -19.82 -5.95
N ILE A 412 -9.24 -20.92 -5.60
CA ILE A 412 -9.45 -21.64 -4.33
C ILE A 412 -9.09 -20.73 -3.13
N GLN A 413 -7.95 -20.06 -3.19
CA GLN A 413 -7.52 -19.13 -2.14
C GLN A 413 -8.54 -18.01 -1.93
N ARG A 414 -9.03 -17.38 -3.01
CA ARG A 414 -10.09 -16.37 -2.91
C ARG A 414 -11.38 -16.93 -2.31
N ALA A 415 -11.79 -18.13 -2.75
CA ALA A 415 -12.98 -18.82 -2.24
C ALA A 415 -12.89 -19.11 -0.74
N LEU A 416 -11.69 -19.41 -0.22
CA LEU A 416 -11.44 -19.63 1.21
C LEU A 416 -11.68 -18.37 2.06
N LEU A 417 -11.46 -17.15 1.55
CA LEU A 417 -11.81 -15.92 2.29
C LEU A 417 -13.33 -15.69 2.36
N GLN A 418 -14.07 -16.17 1.35
CA GLN A 418 -15.52 -16.03 1.24
C GLN A 418 -16.21 -17.39 1.41
N TYR A 419 -15.73 -18.19 2.36
CA TYR A 419 -16.15 -19.58 2.53
C TYR A 419 -17.64 -19.77 2.85
N ARG A 420 -18.32 -18.70 3.32
CA ARG A 420 -19.77 -18.72 3.61
C ARG A 420 -20.63 -18.57 2.36
N ASP A 421 -20.06 -18.12 1.25
CA ASP A 421 -20.78 -18.02 0.00
C ASP A 421 -20.97 -19.42 -0.61
N LYS A 422 -22.24 -19.79 -0.82
CA LYS A 422 -22.62 -21.08 -1.40
C LYS A 422 -22.01 -21.28 -2.79
N ALA A 423 -21.80 -20.22 -3.56
CA ALA A 423 -21.15 -20.29 -4.88
C ALA A 423 -19.69 -20.76 -4.77
N ASN A 424 -19.03 -20.52 -3.64
CA ASN A 424 -17.63 -20.87 -3.41
C ASN A 424 -17.43 -22.27 -2.79
N HIS A 425 -18.49 -22.92 -2.30
CA HIS A 425 -18.39 -24.19 -1.55
C HIS A 425 -17.66 -25.31 -2.31
N GLU A 426 -17.78 -25.38 -3.64
CA GLU A 426 -17.06 -26.39 -4.44
C GLU A 426 -15.55 -26.16 -4.41
N LEU A 427 -15.10 -24.93 -4.65
CA LEU A 427 -13.70 -24.54 -4.61
C LEU A 427 -13.11 -24.67 -3.20
N VAL A 428 -13.86 -24.29 -2.17
CA VAL A 428 -13.44 -24.46 -0.78
C VAL A 428 -13.27 -25.95 -0.46
N ARG A 429 -14.21 -26.80 -0.89
CA ARG A 429 -14.12 -28.25 -0.68
C ARG A 429 -12.88 -28.83 -1.35
N GLU A 430 -12.60 -28.44 -2.59
CA GLU A 430 -11.40 -28.83 -3.32
C GLU A 430 -10.13 -28.45 -2.55
N GLY A 431 -9.99 -27.19 -2.13
CA GLY A 431 -8.84 -26.73 -1.36
C GLY A 431 -8.63 -27.50 -0.06
N LEU A 432 -9.71 -27.72 0.71
CA LEU A 432 -9.68 -28.51 1.94
C LEU A 432 -9.28 -29.97 1.68
N SER A 433 -9.78 -30.59 0.60
CA SER A 433 -9.43 -31.97 0.24
C SER A 433 -7.96 -32.10 -0.16
N VAL A 434 -7.43 -31.18 -0.98
CA VAL A 434 -6.02 -31.15 -1.40
C VAL A 434 -5.09 -30.98 -0.20
N ALA A 435 -5.48 -30.15 0.78
CA ALA A 435 -4.72 -29.94 2.00
C ALA A 435 -4.95 -31.02 3.09
N GLY A 436 -5.77 -32.04 2.83
CA GLY A 436 -6.09 -33.09 3.83
C GLY A 436 -6.93 -32.60 5.02
N ARG A 437 -7.58 -31.43 4.91
CA ARG A 437 -8.37 -30.76 5.95
C ARG A 437 -9.88 -31.00 5.82
N ALA A 438 -10.25 -32.24 5.51
CA ALA A 438 -11.67 -32.64 5.44
C ALA A 438 -12.39 -32.53 6.79
N ASP A 439 -11.66 -32.42 7.90
CA ASP A 439 -12.20 -32.11 9.21
C ASP A 439 -12.97 -30.79 9.21
N LEU A 440 -12.60 -29.80 8.39
CA LEU A 440 -13.27 -28.51 8.32
C LEU A 440 -14.61 -28.51 7.57
N MET A 441 -15.08 -29.68 7.16
CA MET A 441 -16.39 -29.88 6.51
C MET A 441 -17.41 -30.48 7.49
N GLY A 442 -18.60 -29.88 7.59
CA GLY A 442 -19.71 -30.39 8.41
C GLY A 442 -20.61 -29.28 8.96
N ASP A 443 -21.52 -29.63 9.87
CA ASP A 443 -22.54 -28.69 10.40
C ASP A 443 -22.17 -28.10 11.76
N GLY A 444 -20.91 -28.26 12.20
CA GLY A 444 -20.43 -27.73 13.47
C GLY A 444 -20.01 -26.25 13.38
N PRO A 445 -19.95 -25.52 14.51
CA PRO A 445 -19.49 -24.13 14.53
C PRO A 445 -18.03 -23.99 14.09
N ASP A 446 -17.21 -25.02 14.31
CA ASP A 446 -15.79 -25.07 13.93
C ASP A 446 -15.57 -25.55 12.48
N ARG A 447 -16.58 -25.47 11.63
CA ARG A 447 -16.52 -25.88 10.23
C ARG A 447 -16.55 -24.66 9.33
N LEU A 448 -15.84 -24.73 8.21
CA LEU A 448 -15.86 -23.67 7.20
C LEU A 448 -17.05 -23.86 6.26
N ILE A 449 -17.30 -25.09 5.81
CA ILE A 449 -18.41 -25.40 4.89
C ILE A 449 -19.24 -26.59 5.37
N PRO A 450 -20.52 -26.70 4.96
CA PRO A 450 -21.33 -27.89 5.22
C PRO A 450 -20.71 -29.17 4.65
N GLY A 451 -21.06 -30.31 5.26
CA GLY A 451 -20.68 -31.63 4.75
C GLY A 451 -21.37 -31.96 3.42
N LEU A 452 -20.91 -33.03 2.74
CA LEU A 452 -21.58 -33.51 1.52
C LEU A 452 -23.02 -33.96 1.82
N PRO A 453 -24.01 -33.61 0.97
CA PRO A 453 -25.36 -34.15 1.06
C PRO A 453 -25.32 -35.69 0.99
N GLY A 454 -25.62 -36.35 2.11
CA GLY A 454 -25.63 -37.83 2.21
C GLY A 454 -24.79 -38.44 3.33
N HIS A 455 -23.84 -37.70 3.92
CA HIS A 455 -23.03 -38.21 5.03
C HIS A 455 -23.77 -38.24 6.39
N HIS A 456 -24.93 -37.58 6.49
CA HIS A 456 -25.78 -37.53 7.69
C HIS A 456 -26.33 -38.88 8.14
N ARG A 457 -26.41 -39.90 7.26
CA ARG A 457 -27.04 -41.19 7.61
C ARG A 457 -26.15 -42.16 8.39
N LYS A 458 -24.81 -41.99 8.38
CA LYS A 458 -23.89 -42.94 9.05
C LYS A 458 -23.50 -42.54 10.48
N ARG A 459 -23.44 -41.25 10.83
CA ARG A 459 -23.02 -40.82 12.18
C ARG A 459 -24.12 -40.92 13.24
N ASN A 460 -25.38 -40.69 12.87
CA ASN A 460 -26.53 -40.86 13.78
C ASN A 460 -26.88 -42.33 14.09
N LYS A 461 -26.42 -43.30 13.29
CA LYS A 461 -26.55 -44.73 13.65
C LYS A 461 -25.51 -45.19 14.68
N ARG A 462 -24.27 -44.69 14.62
CA ARG A 462 -23.23 -45.03 15.61
C ARG A 462 -23.46 -44.41 16.98
N ARG A 463 -24.08 -43.23 17.05
CA ARG A 463 -24.39 -42.55 18.32
C ARG A 463 -25.66 -43.06 19.02
N LYS A 464 -26.46 -43.91 18.35
CA LYS A 464 -27.62 -44.62 18.93
C LYS A 464 -27.30 -46.08 19.30
N MET A 465 -26.06 -46.54 19.07
CA MET A 465 -25.58 -47.89 19.36
C MET A 465 -24.39 -47.90 20.35
N ALA A 466 -24.11 -46.77 21.00
CA ALA A 466 -23.08 -46.63 22.03
C ALA A 466 -23.73 -46.09 23.31
#